data_AF-A0A972MN40-F1
#
_entry.id   AF-A0A972MN40-F1
#
_cell.length_a   1.000
_cell.length_b   1.000
_cell.length_c   1.000
_cell.angle_alpha   90.00
_cell.angle_beta   90.00
_cell.angle_gamma   90.00
#
_symmetry.space_group_name_H-M   'P 1'
#
loop_
_entity.id
_entity.type
_entity.pdbx_description
1 polymer ?
#
loop_
_entity_poly.entity_id
_entity_poly.type
_entity_poly.pdbx_seq_one_letter_code
_entity_poly.pdbx_strand_id
1 'polypeptide(L)'
;MWPYIVVYIFFALKAISVRDRVSDEDRVQNILLLGLFLILFIGLRHHVGGDWNNYTRYFLTDIPYMDFKDAVTHEDPAFWVLSYIMYQWGFDLYGVNFIIAISFVYGLFKFLNKQPNFWLGLTIAFPYLIIVVILGYIRQGAAIGFILLALVYLEEESFFKFLFSVIVAVMFHKTAMIIIGIGLFLKGKYKLLKIVAVILMGAGLWSSFLAPKQEFLMQNYVYSNEYNSGGVWIRVIMNLIPSIILIIYRREWKRMFNDYGLSFILSISAVSAIFLVNVSSTAADRMSLYFIPIQIIVFSRLHILLKGKVNPDSTKMIIVTYYFIIMFVWLNFGAYSKWWLPYENIMFFNF
;
A
#
# COMPACT_ATOMS: atom_id res chain seq x y z
N MET A 1 5.24 -9.06 -19.20
CA MET A 1 6.03 -9.18 -17.96
C MET A 1 7.33 -8.39 -18.00
N TRP A 2 8.00 -8.29 -19.16
CA TRP A 2 9.30 -7.60 -19.29
C TRP A 2 9.37 -6.19 -18.72
N PRO A 3 8.36 -5.29 -18.90
CA PRO A 3 8.40 -3.97 -18.29
C PRO A 3 8.60 -4.02 -16.77
N TYR A 4 7.91 -4.93 -16.07
CA TYR A 4 8.07 -5.13 -14.63
C TYR A 4 9.48 -5.60 -14.27
N ILE A 5 10.02 -6.57 -15.00
CA ILE A 5 11.36 -7.13 -14.73
C ILE A 5 12.44 -6.07 -14.92
N VAL A 6 12.38 -5.30 -16.00
CA VAL A 6 13.37 -4.25 -16.30
C VAL A 6 13.37 -3.18 -15.21
N VAL A 7 12.18 -2.70 -14.81
CA VAL A 7 12.06 -1.69 -13.75
C VAL A 7 12.55 -2.24 -12.41
N TYR A 8 12.22 -3.48 -12.07
CA TYR A 8 12.69 -4.12 -10.86
C TYR A 8 14.23 -4.23 -10.83
N ILE A 9 14.83 -4.72 -11.92
CA ILE A 9 16.30 -4.88 -12.02
C ILE A 9 16.98 -3.51 -11.87
N PHE A 10 16.43 -2.46 -12.48
CA PHE A 10 16.96 -1.11 -12.32
C PHE A 10 16.97 -0.65 -10.85
N PHE A 11 15.86 -0.85 -10.12
CA PHE A 11 15.79 -0.51 -8.69
C PHE A 11 16.74 -1.36 -7.84
N ALA A 12 16.81 -2.66 -8.12
CA ALA A 12 17.69 -3.61 -7.47
C ALA A 12 19.17 -3.22 -7.61
N LEU A 13 19.61 -2.90 -8.83
CA LEU A 13 20.99 -2.49 -9.10
C LEU A 13 21.34 -1.21 -8.34
N LYS A 14 20.44 -0.21 -8.33
CA LYS A 14 20.62 1.02 -7.55
C LYS A 14 20.64 0.75 -6.04
N ALA A 15 19.80 -0.16 -5.54
CA ALA A 15 19.78 -0.55 -4.13
C ALA A 15 21.12 -1.13 -3.67
N ILE A 16 21.76 -1.95 -4.52
CA ILE A 16 23.06 -2.55 -4.23
C ILE A 16 24.19 -1.52 -4.35
N SER A 17 24.21 -0.72 -5.42
CA SER A 17 25.30 0.22 -5.70
C SER A 17 25.38 1.38 -4.71
N VAL A 18 24.25 1.83 -4.17
CA VAL A 18 24.19 2.94 -3.23
C VAL A 18 24.59 2.44 -1.83
N ARG A 19 25.75 2.92 -1.34
CA ARG A 19 26.29 2.58 -0.01
C ARG A 19 25.92 3.59 1.08
N ASP A 20 25.85 4.87 0.72
CA ASP A 20 25.50 5.98 1.61
C ASP A 20 24.41 6.87 1.00
N ARG A 21 23.84 7.80 1.77
CA ARG A 21 22.90 8.80 1.24
C ARG A 21 23.58 9.57 0.08
N VAL A 22 23.00 9.48 -1.12
CA VAL A 22 23.44 10.21 -2.32
C VAL A 22 23.48 11.71 -2.05
N SER A 23 24.45 12.42 -2.64
CA SER A 23 24.60 13.90 -2.59
C SER A 23 23.28 14.62 -2.91
N ASP A 24 23.01 15.73 -2.23
CA ASP A 24 21.66 16.29 -2.11
C ASP A 24 21.08 16.87 -3.42
N GLU A 25 21.87 17.45 -4.33
CA GLU A 25 21.33 18.10 -5.55
C GLU A 25 21.00 17.10 -6.67
N ASP A 26 21.95 16.25 -7.07
CA ASP A 26 21.71 15.18 -8.07
C ASP A 26 20.61 14.21 -7.62
N ARG A 27 20.45 14.05 -6.30
CA ARG A 27 19.40 13.22 -5.72
C ARG A 27 18.00 13.77 -5.97
N VAL A 28 17.79 15.09 -5.87
CA VAL A 28 16.44 15.68 -6.05
C VAL A 28 15.98 15.53 -7.49
N GLN A 29 16.81 15.88 -8.47
CA GLN A 29 16.43 15.77 -9.88
C GLN A 29 16.14 14.31 -10.28
N ASN A 30 17.00 13.37 -9.86
CA ASN A 30 16.79 11.95 -10.13
C ASN A 30 15.52 11.41 -9.47
N ILE A 31 15.18 11.86 -8.26
CA ILE A 31 13.94 11.46 -7.57
C ILE A 31 12.72 12.06 -8.29
N LEU A 32 12.78 13.31 -8.78
CA LEU A 32 11.68 13.91 -9.51
C LEU A 32 11.39 13.17 -10.82
N LEU A 33 12.44 12.87 -11.61
CA LEU A 33 12.31 12.10 -12.84
C LEU A 33 11.77 10.69 -12.57
N LEU A 34 12.26 10.03 -11.53
CA LEU A 34 11.74 8.73 -11.10
C LEU A 34 10.27 8.80 -10.66
N GLY A 35 9.89 9.87 -9.97
CA GLY A 35 8.51 10.11 -9.55
C GLY A 35 7.60 10.28 -10.76
N LEU A 36 8.00 11.11 -11.71
CA LEU A 36 7.28 11.29 -12.98
C LEU A 36 7.16 9.97 -13.73
N PHE A 37 8.25 9.20 -13.84
CA PHE A 37 8.23 7.87 -14.44
C PHE A 37 7.19 6.95 -13.77
N LEU A 38 7.19 6.85 -12.44
CA LEU A 38 6.23 6.00 -11.72
C LEU A 38 4.79 6.50 -11.84
N ILE A 39 4.58 7.82 -11.85
CA ILE A 39 3.25 8.42 -12.06
C ILE A 39 2.72 8.05 -13.44
N LEU A 40 3.54 8.14 -14.49
CA LEU A 40 3.15 7.73 -15.85
C LEU A 40 2.96 6.21 -15.95
N PHE A 41 3.84 5.44 -15.32
CA PHE A 41 3.76 3.97 -15.28
C PHE A 41 2.48 3.48 -14.58
N ILE A 42 2.05 4.13 -13.51
CA ILE A 42 0.86 3.74 -12.76
C ILE A 42 -0.40 4.36 -13.36
N GLY A 43 -0.36 5.66 -13.63
CA GLY A 43 -1.52 6.47 -14.01
C GLY A 43 -2.00 6.24 -15.43
N LEU A 44 -1.09 5.91 -16.35
CA LEU A 44 -1.40 5.70 -17.77
C LEU A 44 -1.42 4.23 -18.18
N ARG A 45 -1.45 3.31 -17.20
CA ARG A 45 -1.67 1.88 -17.47
C ARG A 45 -2.98 1.67 -18.24
N HIS A 46 -3.00 0.74 -19.19
CA HIS A 46 -4.14 0.41 -20.03
C HIS A 46 -4.52 -1.05 -19.77
N HIS A 47 -5.77 -1.36 -19.41
CA HIS A 47 -6.25 -2.73 -19.16
C HIS A 47 -5.43 -3.61 -18.19
N VAL A 48 -4.59 -3.00 -17.34
CA VAL A 48 -3.75 -3.70 -16.36
C VAL A 48 -4.38 -3.62 -14.97
N GLY A 49 -4.73 -4.75 -14.37
CA GLY A 49 -5.20 -4.85 -12.99
C GLY A 49 -6.59 -5.46 -12.86
N GLY A 50 -6.80 -6.22 -11.77
CA GLY A 50 -8.01 -7.01 -11.57
C GLY A 50 -9.33 -6.21 -11.56
N ASP A 51 -9.30 -4.95 -11.14
CA ASP A 51 -10.51 -4.11 -11.07
C ASP A 51 -10.64 -3.14 -12.26
N TRP A 52 -9.77 -3.19 -13.27
CA TRP A 52 -9.83 -2.22 -14.39
C TRP A 52 -11.24 -2.11 -14.99
N ASN A 53 -11.83 -3.25 -15.35
CA ASN A 53 -13.17 -3.28 -15.95
C ASN A 53 -14.26 -2.73 -15.02
N ASN A 54 -14.12 -2.92 -13.69
CA ASN A 54 -15.05 -2.36 -12.72
C ASN A 54 -14.94 -0.83 -12.70
N TYR A 55 -13.73 -0.28 -12.68
CA TYR A 55 -13.51 1.17 -12.71
C TYR A 55 -13.93 1.79 -14.04
N THR A 56 -13.69 1.12 -15.17
CA THR A 56 -14.18 1.54 -16.48
C THR A 56 -15.70 1.56 -16.51
N ARG A 57 -16.37 0.54 -15.97
CA ARG A 57 -17.83 0.53 -15.83
C ARG A 57 -18.30 1.71 -15.00
N TYR A 58 -17.78 1.88 -13.77
CA TYR A 58 -18.16 3.02 -12.92
C TYR A 58 -18.04 4.36 -13.67
N PHE A 59 -16.92 4.56 -14.37
CA PHE A 59 -16.64 5.80 -15.08
C PHE A 59 -17.54 6.03 -16.31
N LEU A 60 -17.82 4.99 -17.09
CA LEU A 60 -18.56 5.12 -18.36
C LEU A 60 -20.07 4.93 -18.22
N THR A 61 -20.53 4.21 -17.20
CA THR A 61 -21.95 3.86 -17.04
C THR A 61 -22.60 4.50 -15.84
N ASP A 62 -21.87 4.76 -14.76
CA ASP A 62 -22.50 5.24 -13.52
C ASP A 62 -22.34 6.75 -13.39
N ILE A 63 -21.11 7.27 -13.55
CA ILE A 63 -20.80 8.70 -13.46
C ILE A 63 -21.65 9.60 -14.38
N PRO A 64 -21.98 9.24 -15.64
CA PRO A 64 -22.79 10.10 -16.52
C PRO A 64 -24.18 10.42 -16.00
N TYR A 65 -24.72 9.59 -15.09
CA TYR A 65 -26.06 9.76 -14.52
C TYR A 65 -26.04 10.26 -13.07
N MET A 66 -24.86 10.54 -12.51
CA MET A 66 -24.70 11.05 -11.14
C MET A 66 -24.60 12.57 -11.12
N ASP A 67 -25.12 13.19 -10.07
CA ASP A 67 -24.76 14.57 -9.72
C ASP A 67 -23.59 14.62 -8.71
N PHE A 68 -23.14 15.84 -8.38
CA PHE A 68 -22.05 16.01 -7.40
C PHE A 68 -22.42 15.49 -6.01
N LYS A 69 -23.70 15.59 -5.60
CA LYS A 69 -24.16 15.14 -4.30
C LYS A 69 -24.13 13.62 -4.22
N ASP A 70 -24.53 12.93 -5.29
CA ASP A 70 -24.44 11.48 -5.41
C ASP A 70 -22.98 11.01 -5.25
N ALA A 71 -22.04 11.70 -5.90
CA ALA A 71 -20.63 11.39 -5.79
C ALA A 71 -20.08 11.56 -4.35
N VAL A 72 -20.57 12.56 -3.61
CA VAL A 72 -20.16 12.83 -2.21
C VAL A 72 -20.77 11.84 -1.21
N THR A 73 -21.97 11.31 -1.49
CA THR A 73 -22.66 10.38 -0.60
C THR A 73 -22.37 8.90 -0.90
N HIS A 74 -21.68 8.62 -2.01
CA HIS A 74 -21.28 7.26 -2.39
C HIS A 74 -20.26 6.65 -1.41
N GLU A 75 -20.12 5.30 -1.44
CA GLU A 75 -18.99 4.64 -0.78
C GLU A 75 -17.65 5.18 -1.33
N ASP A 76 -16.65 5.36 -0.47
CA ASP A 76 -15.34 5.90 -0.84
C ASP A 76 -15.43 7.22 -1.65
N PRO A 77 -16.00 8.28 -1.04
CA PRO A 77 -16.41 9.49 -1.76
C PRO A 77 -15.27 10.22 -2.49
N ALA A 78 -14.03 10.10 -2.03
CA ALA A 78 -12.91 10.74 -2.72
C ALA A 78 -12.68 10.15 -4.13
N PHE A 79 -12.92 8.86 -4.32
CA PHE A 79 -12.81 8.23 -5.64
C PHE A 79 -13.93 8.68 -6.58
N TRP A 80 -15.17 8.71 -6.09
CA TRP A 80 -16.34 9.10 -6.88
C TRP A 80 -16.33 10.57 -7.23
N VAL A 81 -16.02 11.45 -6.27
CA VAL A 81 -15.86 12.88 -6.51
C VAL A 81 -14.75 13.14 -7.52
N LEU A 82 -13.59 12.47 -7.40
CA LEU A 82 -12.51 12.61 -8.37
C LEU A 82 -12.96 12.14 -9.77
N SER A 83 -13.65 11.01 -9.86
CA SER A 83 -14.15 10.45 -11.12
C SER A 83 -15.17 11.38 -11.78
N TYR A 84 -16.11 11.92 -11.00
CA TYR A 84 -17.08 12.91 -11.45
C TYR A 84 -16.37 14.16 -11.99
N ILE A 85 -15.42 14.72 -11.24
CA ILE A 85 -14.68 15.92 -11.69
C ILE A 85 -13.92 15.65 -13.00
N MET A 86 -13.21 14.52 -13.11
CA MET A 86 -12.48 14.17 -14.34
C MET A 86 -13.42 14.01 -15.53
N TYR A 87 -14.57 13.36 -15.34
CA TYR A 87 -15.59 13.21 -16.38
C TYR A 87 -16.15 14.57 -16.83
N GLN A 88 -16.50 15.45 -15.88
CA GLN A 88 -16.99 16.80 -16.20
C GLN A 88 -15.95 17.66 -16.95
N TRP A 89 -14.66 17.40 -16.72
CA TRP A 89 -13.56 18.05 -17.44
C TRP A 89 -13.25 17.41 -18.80
N GLY A 90 -14.00 16.39 -19.21
CA GLY A 90 -13.80 15.70 -20.48
C GLY A 90 -12.58 14.76 -20.50
N PHE A 91 -12.04 14.40 -19.32
CA PHE A 91 -11.02 13.35 -19.22
C PHE A 91 -11.66 11.97 -19.11
N ASP A 92 -10.89 10.95 -19.48
CA ASP A 92 -11.24 9.56 -19.26
C ASP A 92 -10.74 9.06 -17.89
N LEU A 93 -10.96 7.76 -17.62
CA LEU A 93 -10.44 7.06 -16.44
C LEU A 93 -8.92 7.25 -16.21
N TYR A 94 -8.14 7.51 -17.27
CA TYR A 94 -6.72 7.83 -17.15
C TYR A 94 -6.46 9.08 -16.31
N GLY A 95 -7.32 10.11 -16.39
CA GLY A 95 -7.21 11.30 -15.56
C GLY A 95 -7.36 10.96 -14.07
N VAL A 96 -8.32 10.11 -13.74
CA VAL A 96 -8.53 9.60 -12.37
C VAL A 96 -7.30 8.83 -11.89
N ASN A 97 -6.83 7.88 -12.70
CA ASN A 97 -5.65 7.07 -12.40
C ASN A 97 -4.40 7.93 -12.21
N PHE A 98 -4.24 8.99 -13.00
CA PHE A 98 -3.09 9.90 -12.93
C PHE A 98 -3.04 10.67 -11.60
N ILE A 99 -4.17 11.24 -11.15
CA ILE A 99 -4.25 11.93 -9.85
C ILE A 99 -4.03 10.96 -8.68
N ILE A 100 -4.59 9.75 -8.77
CA ILE A 100 -4.33 8.69 -7.79
C ILE A 100 -2.85 8.30 -7.77
N ALA A 101 -2.21 8.17 -8.93
CA ALA A 101 -0.79 7.84 -9.04
C ALA A 101 0.09 8.93 -8.40
N ILE A 102 -0.22 10.22 -8.61
CA ILE A 102 0.47 11.34 -7.95
C ILE A 102 0.38 11.19 -6.43
N SER A 103 -0.83 10.99 -5.91
CA SER A 103 -1.08 10.88 -4.47
C SER A 103 -0.32 9.70 -3.85
N PHE A 104 -0.36 8.55 -4.53
CA PHE A 104 0.35 7.34 -4.12
C PHE A 104 1.88 7.51 -4.15
N VAL A 105 2.44 7.98 -5.27
CA VAL A 105 3.89 8.15 -5.44
C VAL A 105 4.43 9.20 -4.45
N TYR A 106 3.70 10.29 -4.22
CA TYR A 106 4.08 11.31 -3.24
C TYR A 106 4.19 10.72 -1.82
N GLY A 107 3.15 10.00 -1.38
CA GLY A 107 3.15 9.34 -0.07
C GLY A 107 4.25 8.28 0.08
N LEU A 108 4.43 7.45 -0.96
CA LEU A 108 5.51 6.47 -1.01
C LEU A 108 6.87 7.14 -0.91
N PHE A 109 7.15 8.18 -1.68
CA PHE A 109 8.47 8.82 -1.70
C PHE A 109 8.76 9.55 -0.39
N LYS A 110 7.77 10.19 0.22
CA LYS A 110 7.92 10.77 1.57
C LYS A 110 8.31 9.71 2.59
N PHE A 111 7.67 8.55 2.54
CA PHE A 111 7.98 7.42 3.43
C PHE A 111 9.34 6.79 3.15
N LEU A 112 9.69 6.57 1.88
CA LEU A 112 10.99 6.00 1.48
C LEU A 112 12.16 6.91 1.84
N ASN A 113 11.97 8.24 1.85
CA ASN A 113 12.99 9.18 2.30
C ASN A 113 13.31 9.11 3.81
N LYS A 114 12.45 8.48 4.62
CA LYS A 114 12.75 8.15 6.03
C LYS A 114 13.63 6.90 6.17
N GLN A 115 13.76 6.10 5.10
CA GLN A 115 14.59 4.90 5.13
C GLN A 115 16.05 5.23 4.80
N PRO A 116 17.02 4.47 5.35
CA PRO A 116 18.43 4.71 5.09
C PRO A 116 18.82 4.48 3.62
N ASN A 117 18.15 3.54 2.95
CA ASN A 117 18.36 3.26 1.53
C ASN A 117 17.01 3.36 0.79
N PHE A 118 16.79 4.49 0.12
CA PHE A 118 15.59 4.80 -0.66
C PHE A 118 15.33 3.73 -1.74
N TRP A 119 16.37 3.35 -2.50
CA TRP A 119 16.26 2.40 -3.60
C TRP A 119 15.93 0.98 -3.14
N LEU A 120 16.48 0.56 -2.00
CA LEU A 120 16.13 -0.71 -1.39
C LEU A 120 14.66 -0.71 -0.96
N GLY A 121 14.20 0.36 -0.32
CA GLY A 121 12.79 0.52 0.03
C GLY A 121 11.86 0.51 -1.19
N LEU A 122 12.27 1.15 -2.30
CA LEU A 122 11.53 1.10 -3.56
C LEU A 122 11.51 -0.32 -4.18
N THR A 123 12.63 -1.03 -4.11
CA THR A 123 12.74 -2.43 -4.56
C THR A 123 11.82 -3.36 -3.77
N ILE A 124 11.67 -3.12 -2.46
CA ILE A 124 10.73 -3.83 -1.58
C ILE A 124 9.28 -3.48 -1.94
N ALA A 125 8.98 -2.20 -2.16
CA ALA A 125 7.64 -1.74 -2.48
C ALA A 125 7.16 -2.21 -3.87
N PHE A 126 8.06 -2.36 -4.83
CA PHE A 126 7.69 -2.52 -6.23
C PHE A 126 6.88 -3.78 -6.54
N PRO A 127 7.27 -5.00 -6.13
CA PRO A 127 6.52 -6.21 -6.44
C PRO A 127 5.09 -6.20 -5.95
N TYR A 128 4.84 -5.54 -4.81
CA TYR A 128 3.57 -5.70 -4.12
C TYR A 128 2.76 -4.41 -4.06
N LEU A 129 3.29 -3.32 -3.49
CA LEU A 129 2.58 -2.05 -3.45
C LEU A 129 2.38 -1.47 -4.84
N ILE A 130 3.40 -1.52 -5.70
CA ILE A 130 3.30 -0.96 -7.05
C ILE A 130 2.58 -1.93 -7.98
N ILE A 131 3.14 -3.12 -8.20
CA ILE A 131 2.54 -4.05 -9.18
C ILE A 131 1.17 -4.54 -8.69
N VAL A 132 1.11 -5.27 -7.57
CA VAL A 132 -0.16 -5.93 -7.18
C VAL A 132 -1.22 -4.95 -6.70
N VAL A 133 -0.85 -3.94 -5.91
CA VAL A 133 -1.86 -3.11 -5.24
C VAL A 133 -2.31 -1.93 -6.09
N ILE A 134 -1.45 -0.92 -6.35
CA ILE A 134 -1.90 0.30 -7.03
C ILE A 134 -2.28 0.07 -8.50
N LEU A 135 -1.63 -0.86 -9.23
CA LEU A 135 -2.12 -1.20 -10.57
C LEU A 135 -3.41 -2.03 -10.53
N GLY A 136 -3.65 -2.78 -9.45
CA GLY A 136 -4.82 -3.66 -9.31
C GLY A 136 -6.09 -2.98 -8.80
N TYR A 137 -5.96 -2.24 -7.70
CA TYR A 137 -7.04 -1.74 -6.86
C TYR A 137 -6.78 -0.26 -6.51
N ILE A 138 -7.01 0.65 -7.46
CA ILE A 138 -6.58 2.06 -7.36
C ILE A 138 -7.10 2.80 -6.13
N ARG A 139 -8.33 2.51 -5.69
CA ARG A 139 -8.94 3.10 -4.48
C ARG A 139 -8.12 2.78 -3.23
N GLN A 140 -7.84 1.49 -3.04
CA GLN A 140 -7.05 1.03 -1.90
C GLN A 140 -5.58 1.46 -2.01
N GLY A 141 -5.03 1.48 -3.23
CA GLY A 141 -3.69 2.01 -3.48
C GLY A 141 -3.59 3.49 -3.11
N ALA A 142 -4.55 4.34 -3.51
CA ALA A 142 -4.60 5.74 -3.10
C ALA A 142 -4.62 5.89 -1.57
N ALA A 143 -5.46 5.11 -0.90
CA ALA A 143 -5.53 5.08 0.56
C ALA A 143 -4.18 4.70 1.20
N ILE A 144 -3.45 3.72 0.64
CA ILE A 144 -2.12 3.35 1.12
C ILE A 144 -1.11 4.49 0.92
N GLY A 145 -1.19 5.22 -0.20
CA GLY A 145 -0.39 6.43 -0.41
C GLY A 145 -0.53 7.43 0.74
N PHE A 146 -1.77 7.76 1.08
CA PHE A 146 -2.06 8.65 2.22
C PHE A 146 -1.70 8.04 3.57
N ILE A 147 -1.79 6.73 3.76
CA ILE A 147 -1.33 6.06 4.98
C ILE A 147 0.19 6.17 5.12
N LEU A 148 0.96 5.95 4.05
CA LEU A 148 2.41 6.11 4.06
C LEU A 148 2.80 7.55 4.47
N LEU A 149 2.09 8.54 3.93
CA LEU A 149 2.25 9.94 4.34
C LEU A 149 1.83 10.18 5.80
N ALA A 150 0.75 9.57 6.25
CA ALA A 150 0.30 9.66 7.64
C ALA A 150 1.35 9.12 8.60
N LEU A 151 1.94 7.95 8.31
CA LEU A 151 2.99 7.35 9.13
C LEU A 151 4.23 8.27 9.24
N VAL A 152 4.59 8.96 8.16
CA VAL A 152 5.65 9.99 8.19
C VAL A 152 5.29 11.10 9.17
N TYR A 153 4.08 11.64 9.10
CA TYR A 153 3.64 12.70 10.03
C TYR A 153 3.53 12.23 11.48
N LEU A 154 3.23 10.95 11.69
CA LEU A 154 3.18 10.36 13.03
C LEU A 154 4.58 10.27 13.65
N GLU A 155 5.59 9.92 12.86
CA GLU A 155 7.01 9.97 13.26
C GLU A 155 7.51 11.40 13.51
N GLU A 156 7.06 12.36 12.70
CA GLU A 156 7.38 13.80 12.86
C GLU A 156 6.58 14.49 13.98
N GLU A 157 5.83 13.73 14.77
CA GLU A 157 4.98 14.22 15.86
C GLU A 157 3.85 15.19 15.44
N SER A 158 3.57 15.29 14.14
CA SER A 158 2.51 16.15 13.59
C SER A 158 1.16 15.40 13.57
N PHE A 159 0.58 15.22 14.75
CA PHE A 159 -0.63 14.40 14.91
C PHE A 159 -1.85 14.89 14.09
N PHE A 160 -2.01 16.21 13.92
CA PHE A 160 -3.07 16.77 13.09
C PHE A 160 -2.91 16.38 11.60
N LYS A 161 -1.69 16.49 11.06
CA LYS A 161 -1.40 16.09 9.67
C LYS A 161 -1.55 14.57 9.49
N PHE A 162 -1.18 13.79 10.50
CA PHE A 162 -1.48 12.36 10.55
C PHE A 162 -2.99 12.11 10.44
N LEU A 163 -3.81 12.71 11.31
CA LEU A 163 -5.24 12.48 11.33
C LEU A 163 -5.90 12.91 10.00
N PHE A 164 -5.51 14.08 9.49
CA PHE A 164 -5.98 14.57 8.19
C PHE A 164 -5.65 13.58 7.06
N SER A 165 -4.40 13.09 7.01
CA SER A 165 -3.97 12.12 5.99
C SER A 165 -4.75 10.81 6.08
N VAL A 166 -5.04 10.32 7.30
CA VAL A 166 -5.85 9.11 7.48
C VAL A 166 -7.32 9.34 7.10
N ILE A 167 -7.90 10.51 7.39
CA ILE A 167 -9.27 10.85 6.96
C ILE A 167 -9.36 10.82 5.43
N VAL A 168 -8.39 11.44 4.73
CA VAL A 168 -8.33 11.39 3.27
C VAL A 168 -8.17 9.94 2.78
N ALA A 169 -7.33 9.12 3.44
CA ALA A 169 -7.20 7.71 3.12
C ALA A 169 -8.52 6.93 3.27
N VAL A 170 -9.28 7.21 4.33
CA VAL A 170 -10.61 6.60 4.58
C VAL A 170 -11.62 7.02 3.50
N MET A 171 -11.56 8.26 3.03
CA MET A 171 -12.41 8.71 1.92
C MET A 171 -12.10 8.02 0.60
N PHE A 172 -10.88 7.50 0.39
CA PHE A 172 -10.55 6.67 -0.77
C PHE A 172 -10.86 5.19 -0.55
N HIS A 173 -10.76 4.71 0.69
CA HIS A 173 -11.06 3.32 1.01
C HIS A 173 -11.36 3.16 2.51
N LYS A 174 -12.63 2.91 2.86
CA LYS A 174 -13.12 2.89 4.25
C LYS A 174 -12.30 2.05 5.25
N THR A 175 -11.71 0.93 4.80
CA THR A 175 -10.91 0.06 5.69
C THR A 175 -9.61 0.70 6.20
N ALA A 176 -9.18 1.83 5.62
CA ALA A 176 -8.03 2.60 6.11
C ALA A 176 -8.22 3.13 7.54
N MET A 177 -9.45 3.16 8.05
CA MET A 177 -9.80 3.63 9.39
C MET A 177 -9.03 2.91 10.51
N ILE A 178 -8.59 1.67 10.26
CA ILE A 178 -7.76 0.92 11.22
C ILE A 178 -6.47 1.66 11.62
N ILE A 179 -5.90 2.47 10.73
CA ILE A 179 -4.67 3.23 10.99
C ILE A 179 -4.88 4.33 12.02
N ILE A 180 -6.09 4.91 12.14
CA ILE A 180 -6.40 5.89 13.19
C ILE A 180 -6.10 5.30 14.57
N GLY A 181 -6.48 4.04 14.75
CA GLY A 181 -6.26 3.31 15.98
C GLY A 181 -4.77 3.23 16.35
N ILE A 182 -3.90 2.91 15.39
CA ILE A 182 -2.45 2.84 15.59
C ILE A 182 -1.91 4.18 16.12
N GLY A 183 -2.28 5.30 15.49
CA GLY A 183 -1.82 6.63 15.89
C GLY A 183 -2.30 7.02 17.30
N LEU A 184 -3.56 6.76 17.62
CA LEU A 184 -4.13 7.03 18.94
C LEU A 184 -3.49 6.16 20.03
N PHE A 185 -3.15 4.90 19.75
CA PHE A 185 -2.46 4.04 20.71
C PHE A 185 -1.04 4.53 21.04
N LEU A 186 -0.31 5.05 20.06
CA LEU A 186 1.06 5.53 20.24
C LEU A 186 1.14 6.91 20.90
N LYS A 187 0.31 7.86 20.48
CA LYS A 187 0.38 9.26 20.93
C LYS A 187 -0.70 9.62 21.97
N GLY A 188 -1.70 8.77 22.17
CA GLY A 188 -2.78 8.99 23.13
C GLY A 188 -2.26 8.99 24.58
N LYS A 189 -2.12 10.19 25.15
CA LYS A 189 -1.76 10.38 26.57
C LYS A 189 -2.84 9.87 27.51
N TYR A 190 -4.10 10.00 27.12
CA TYR A 190 -5.26 9.67 27.96
C TYR A 190 -5.81 8.28 27.66
N LYS A 191 -6.20 7.56 28.71
CA LYS A 191 -6.87 6.24 28.61
C LYS A 191 -8.11 6.30 27.70
N LEU A 192 -8.84 7.41 27.72
CA LEU A 192 -10.01 7.64 26.88
C LEU A 192 -9.68 7.60 25.38
N LEU A 193 -8.56 8.17 24.94
CA LEU A 193 -8.14 8.14 23.53
C LEU A 193 -7.82 6.72 23.06
N LYS A 194 -7.31 5.87 23.94
CA LYS A 194 -7.07 4.44 23.64
C LYS A 194 -8.37 3.66 23.54
N ILE A 195 -9.38 4.00 24.35
CA ILE A 195 -10.74 3.43 24.22
C ILE A 195 -11.37 3.86 22.90
N VAL A 196 -11.28 5.15 22.55
CA VAL A 196 -11.73 5.67 21.25
C VAL A 196 -11.03 4.96 20.09
N ALA A 197 -9.73 4.69 20.21
CA ALA A 197 -8.98 3.93 19.21
C ALA A 197 -9.57 2.53 18.98
N VAL A 198 -9.88 1.80 20.05
CA VAL A 198 -10.50 0.47 19.96
C VAL A 198 -11.88 0.55 19.32
N ILE A 199 -12.69 1.54 19.69
CA ILE A 199 -14.03 1.74 19.12
C ILE A 199 -13.95 2.03 17.62
N LEU A 200 -13.06 2.94 17.19
CA LEU A 200 -12.90 3.28 15.77
C LEU A 200 -12.38 2.10 14.96
N MET A 201 -11.41 1.32 15.48
CA MET A 201 -10.99 0.08 14.82
C MET A 201 -12.15 -0.91 14.70
N GLY A 202 -12.90 -1.13 15.79
CA GLY A 202 -14.04 -2.03 15.81
C GLY A 202 -15.14 -1.61 14.83
N ALA A 203 -15.50 -0.33 14.80
CA ALA A 203 -16.48 0.24 13.88
C ALA A 203 -16.02 0.12 12.41
N GLY A 204 -14.74 0.38 12.12
CA GLY A 204 -14.16 0.22 10.80
C GLY A 204 -14.21 -1.24 10.32
N LEU A 205 -13.88 -2.19 11.20
CA LEU A 205 -13.97 -3.63 10.92
C LEU A 205 -15.42 -4.08 10.72
N TRP A 206 -16.34 -3.64 11.60
CA TRP A 206 -17.76 -3.98 11.53
C TRP A 206 -18.39 -3.50 10.22
N SER A 207 -18.29 -2.20 9.93
CA SER A 207 -18.87 -1.59 8.73
C SER A 207 -18.28 -2.13 7.42
N SER A 208 -17.01 -2.56 7.43
CA SER A 208 -16.35 -3.03 6.23
C SER A 208 -16.56 -4.52 5.94
N PHE A 209 -16.75 -5.34 6.98
CA PHE A 209 -16.71 -6.81 6.82
C PHE A 209 -17.90 -7.55 7.41
N LEU A 210 -18.56 -7.02 8.44
CA LEU A 210 -19.67 -7.70 9.11
C LEU A 210 -21.02 -7.18 8.63
N ALA A 211 -21.19 -5.86 8.49
CA ALA A 211 -22.44 -5.26 8.00
C ALA A 211 -22.82 -5.73 6.58
N PRO A 212 -21.91 -5.73 5.58
CA PRO A 212 -22.26 -6.21 4.24
C PRO A 212 -22.56 -7.71 4.21
N LYS A 213 -21.93 -8.49 5.10
CA LYS A 213 -22.20 -9.94 5.22
C LYS A 213 -23.56 -10.21 5.83
N GLN A 214 -24.08 -9.40 6.76
CA GLN A 214 -25.42 -9.61 7.32
C GLN A 214 -26.53 -9.39 6.27
N GLU A 215 -26.39 -8.37 5.42
CA GLU A 215 -27.32 -8.12 4.31
C GLU A 215 -27.23 -9.22 3.23
N PHE A 216 -26.02 -9.70 2.94
CA PHE A 216 -25.78 -10.77 1.95
C PHE A 216 -26.15 -12.17 2.46
N LEU A 217 -25.96 -12.47 3.75
CA LEU A 217 -26.35 -13.74 4.40
C LEU A 217 -27.87 -13.89 4.50
N MET A 218 -28.62 -12.78 4.59
CA MET A 218 -30.09 -12.80 4.52
C MET A 218 -30.61 -13.11 3.12
N GLN A 219 -29.85 -12.79 2.05
CA GLN A 219 -30.30 -12.97 0.67
C GLN A 219 -29.79 -14.27 -0.01
N ASN A 220 -28.65 -14.84 0.39
CA ASN A 220 -27.99 -15.92 -0.35
C ASN A 220 -27.61 -17.15 0.48
N TYR A 221 -28.55 -17.71 1.24
CA TYR A 221 -28.34 -19.00 1.95
C TYR A 221 -28.20 -20.23 1.03
N VAL A 222 -28.20 -20.07 -0.31
CA VAL A 222 -28.25 -21.20 -1.26
C VAL A 222 -27.12 -21.21 -2.30
N TYR A 223 -26.40 -20.11 -2.57
CA TYR A 223 -25.38 -20.12 -3.64
C TYR A 223 -24.15 -19.26 -3.31
N SER A 224 -23.00 -19.93 -3.23
CA SER A 224 -21.60 -19.45 -3.35
C SER A 224 -20.70 -19.57 -2.09
N ASN A 225 -19.86 -20.61 -2.12
CA ASN A 225 -18.76 -20.89 -1.18
C ASN A 225 -17.40 -20.32 -1.68
N GLU A 226 -17.38 -19.28 -2.50
CA GLU A 226 -16.17 -18.86 -3.25
C GLU A 226 -15.58 -17.48 -2.90
N TYR A 227 -15.84 -16.92 -1.71
CA TYR A 227 -15.16 -15.68 -1.28
C TYR A 227 -13.89 -15.95 -0.46
N ASN A 228 -12.98 -16.77 -0.98
CA ASN A 228 -11.65 -16.96 -0.39
C ASN A 228 -10.59 -16.16 -1.15
N SER A 229 -9.93 -15.22 -0.47
CA SER A 229 -8.77 -14.53 -1.05
C SER A 229 -7.57 -15.48 -1.07
N GLY A 230 -7.38 -16.20 -2.18
CA GLY A 230 -6.36 -17.24 -2.32
C GLY A 230 -4.91 -16.79 -2.04
N GLY A 231 -4.63 -15.49 -2.12
CA GLY A 231 -3.31 -14.91 -1.82
C GLY A 231 -3.10 -14.42 -0.38
N VAL A 232 -4.11 -14.55 0.50
CA VAL A 232 -4.06 -13.97 1.86
C VAL A 232 -2.89 -14.47 2.69
N TRP A 233 -2.61 -15.78 2.65
CA TRP A 233 -1.51 -16.37 3.42
C TRP A 233 -0.16 -15.81 3.01
N ILE A 234 0.07 -15.63 1.70
CA ILE A 234 1.32 -15.06 1.18
C ILE A 234 1.51 -13.64 1.72
N ARG A 235 0.47 -12.80 1.65
CA ARG A 235 0.52 -11.42 2.16
C ARG A 235 0.78 -11.35 3.67
N VAL A 236 0.06 -12.16 4.44
CA VAL A 236 0.21 -12.21 5.89
C VAL A 236 1.63 -12.66 6.25
N ILE A 237 2.15 -13.70 5.59
CA ILE A 237 3.52 -14.20 5.79
C ILE A 237 4.56 -13.14 5.43
N MET A 238 4.36 -12.42 4.31
CA MET A 238 5.27 -11.34 3.89
C MET A 238 5.38 -10.23 4.94
N ASN A 239 4.31 -9.94 5.68
CA ASN A 239 4.36 -9.01 6.83
C ASN A 239 4.89 -9.68 8.11
N LEU A 240 4.63 -10.97 8.30
CA LEU A 240 5.02 -11.72 9.48
C LEU A 240 6.54 -11.84 9.62
N ILE A 241 7.25 -12.19 8.54
CA ILE A 241 8.70 -12.35 8.54
C ILE A 241 9.43 -11.10 9.09
N PRO A 242 9.24 -9.89 8.53
CA PRO A 242 9.87 -8.69 9.07
C PRO A 242 9.42 -8.36 10.49
N SER A 243 8.16 -8.64 10.83
CA SER A 243 7.64 -8.42 12.20
C SER A 243 8.35 -9.30 13.23
N ILE A 244 8.58 -10.57 12.90
CA ILE A 244 9.33 -11.50 13.76
C ILE A 244 10.80 -11.04 13.89
N ILE A 245 11.44 -10.64 12.79
CA ILE A 245 12.80 -10.11 12.82
C ILE A 245 12.90 -8.91 13.77
N LEU A 246 11.96 -7.96 13.66
CA LEU A 246 11.94 -6.79 14.56
C LEU A 246 11.77 -7.19 16.02
N ILE A 247 10.87 -8.14 16.31
CA ILE A 247 10.60 -8.60 17.68
C ILE A 247 11.84 -9.31 18.28
N ILE A 248 12.54 -10.13 17.50
CA ILE A 248 13.77 -10.81 17.91
C ILE A 248 14.87 -9.78 18.23
N TYR A 249 15.08 -8.81 17.35
CA TYR A 249 16.11 -7.77 17.49
C TYR A 249 15.61 -6.48 18.19
N ARG A 250 14.55 -6.57 19.00
CA ARG A 250 13.87 -5.39 19.56
C ARG A 250 14.79 -4.48 20.39
N ARG A 251 15.80 -5.05 21.07
CA ARG A 251 16.72 -4.30 21.94
C ARG A 251 17.68 -3.46 21.10
N GLU A 252 18.27 -4.07 20.09
CA GLU A 252 19.14 -3.43 19.11
C GLU A 252 18.36 -2.39 18.30
N TRP A 253 17.15 -2.73 17.87
CA TRP A 253 16.27 -1.82 17.14
C TRP A 253 15.98 -0.55 17.93
N LYS A 254 15.56 -0.69 19.20
CA LYS A 254 15.29 0.46 20.09
C LYS A 254 16.52 1.33 20.33
N ARG A 255 17.73 0.75 20.30
CA ARG A 255 18.98 1.49 20.45
C ARG A 255 19.38 2.24 19.18
N MET A 256 19.09 1.67 18.00
CA MET A 256 19.58 2.20 16.71
C MET A 256 18.58 3.10 16.00
N PHE A 257 17.29 2.96 16.25
CA PHE A 257 16.23 3.65 15.52
C PHE A 257 15.19 4.28 16.47
N ASN A 258 14.85 5.55 16.21
CA ASN A 258 13.95 6.35 17.07
C ASN A 258 12.46 6.05 16.86
N ASP A 259 12.11 5.25 15.86
CA ASP A 259 10.74 4.90 15.47
C ASP A 259 10.30 3.51 15.99
N TYR A 260 10.97 2.99 17.03
CA TYR A 260 10.68 1.69 17.62
C TYR A 260 9.20 1.52 17.97
N GLY A 261 8.56 2.54 18.55
CA GLY A 261 7.14 2.47 18.93
C GLY A 261 6.23 2.17 17.74
N LEU A 262 6.42 2.89 16.63
CA LEU A 262 5.66 2.69 15.40
C LEU A 262 5.95 1.32 14.77
N SER A 263 7.22 0.98 14.63
CA SER A 263 7.63 -0.28 14.01
C SER A 263 7.13 -1.49 14.81
N PHE A 264 7.13 -1.37 16.15
CA PHE A 264 6.63 -2.40 17.05
C PHE A 264 5.11 -2.59 16.94
N ILE A 265 4.31 -1.51 16.97
CA ILE A 265 2.84 -1.65 16.87
C ILE A 265 2.41 -2.17 15.49
N LEU A 266 3.12 -1.78 14.41
CA LEU A 266 2.91 -2.36 13.08
C LEU A 266 3.24 -3.85 13.08
N SER A 267 4.32 -4.27 13.74
CA SER A 267 4.70 -5.68 13.86
C SER A 267 3.65 -6.49 14.61
N ILE A 268 3.14 -5.98 15.74
CA ILE A 268 2.08 -6.65 16.51
C ILE A 268 0.78 -6.72 15.70
N SER A 269 0.44 -5.66 14.95
CA SER A 269 -0.75 -5.64 14.09
C SER A 269 -0.64 -6.63 12.92
N ALA A 270 0.55 -6.77 12.32
CA ALA A 270 0.82 -7.77 11.29
C ALA A 270 0.72 -9.21 11.82
N VAL A 271 1.25 -9.47 13.02
CA VAL A 271 1.13 -10.78 13.67
C VAL A 271 -0.33 -11.09 14.01
N SER A 272 -1.08 -10.12 14.53
CA SER A 272 -2.48 -10.34 14.89
C SER A 272 -3.39 -10.61 13.69
N ALA A 273 -3.01 -10.15 12.49
CA ALA A 273 -3.73 -10.42 11.25
C ALA A 273 -3.82 -11.92 10.91
N ILE A 274 -2.91 -12.77 11.42
CA ILE A 274 -2.99 -14.23 11.24
C ILE A 274 -4.29 -14.79 11.79
N PHE A 275 -4.70 -14.33 12.98
CA PHE A 275 -5.92 -14.82 13.63
C PHE A 275 -7.18 -14.44 12.83
N LEU A 276 -7.12 -13.35 12.06
CA LEU A 276 -8.22 -12.91 11.23
C LEU A 276 -8.39 -13.75 9.96
N VAL A 277 -7.36 -14.46 9.50
CA VAL A 277 -7.44 -15.27 8.27
C VAL A 277 -8.53 -16.34 8.41
N ASN A 278 -8.62 -16.97 9.58
CA ASN A 278 -9.62 -18.01 9.87
C ASN A 278 -11.03 -17.45 10.06
N VAL A 279 -11.16 -16.16 10.40
CA VAL A 279 -12.47 -15.50 10.62
C VAL A 279 -13.01 -14.90 9.32
N SER A 280 -12.14 -14.23 8.56
CA SER A 280 -12.47 -13.60 7.29
C SER A 280 -11.21 -13.40 6.47
N SER A 281 -10.98 -14.30 5.50
CA SER A 281 -9.82 -14.24 4.61
C SER A 281 -9.74 -12.89 3.88
N THR A 282 -10.87 -12.35 3.39
CA THR A 282 -10.95 -11.01 2.76
C THR A 282 -10.59 -9.87 3.71
N ALA A 283 -10.97 -9.96 4.99
CA ALA A 283 -10.62 -8.92 5.96
C ALA A 283 -9.13 -8.93 6.29
N ALA A 284 -8.59 -10.11 6.57
CA ALA A 284 -7.16 -10.30 6.78
C ALA A 284 -6.36 -9.81 5.56
N ASP A 285 -6.88 -10.05 4.35
CA ASP A 285 -6.31 -9.60 3.09
C ASP A 285 -6.14 -8.08 3.04
N ARG A 286 -7.26 -7.35 3.16
CA ARG A 286 -7.29 -5.90 3.02
C ARG A 286 -6.54 -5.20 4.15
N MET A 287 -6.61 -5.73 5.36
CA MET A 287 -5.86 -5.21 6.51
C MET A 287 -4.36 -5.40 6.34
N SER A 288 -3.93 -6.55 5.86
CA SER A 288 -2.51 -6.85 5.65
C SER A 288 -1.85 -5.87 4.69
N LEU A 289 -2.60 -5.28 3.75
CA LEU A 289 -2.09 -4.24 2.85
C LEU A 289 -1.64 -2.98 3.60
N TYR A 290 -2.33 -2.61 4.68
CA TYR A 290 -1.96 -1.46 5.50
C TYR A 290 -0.77 -1.73 6.42
N PHE A 291 -0.37 -2.99 6.58
CA PHE A 291 0.79 -3.38 7.38
C PHE A 291 2.07 -3.55 6.56
N ILE A 292 2.00 -3.51 5.22
CA ILE A 292 3.17 -3.54 4.33
C ILE A 292 4.29 -2.54 4.70
N PRO A 293 4.03 -1.35 5.28
CA PRO A 293 5.10 -0.47 5.74
C PRO A 293 6.14 -1.17 6.64
N ILE A 294 5.77 -2.22 7.38
CA ILE A 294 6.72 -2.99 8.19
C ILE A 294 7.77 -3.72 7.34
N GLN A 295 7.39 -4.21 6.16
CA GLN A 295 8.30 -4.84 5.21
C GLN A 295 9.38 -3.86 4.78
N ILE A 296 8.97 -2.65 4.39
CA ILE A 296 9.88 -1.58 3.96
C ILE A 296 10.79 -1.17 5.12
N ILE A 297 10.23 -0.89 6.30
CA ILE A 297 11.00 -0.45 7.47
C ILE A 297 12.07 -1.48 7.83
N VAL A 298 11.68 -2.75 8.00
CA VAL A 298 12.59 -3.79 8.50
C VAL A 298 13.65 -4.13 7.46
N PHE A 299 13.26 -4.46 6.24
CA PHE A 299 14.22 -4.90 5.23
C PHE A 299 15.10 -3.75 4.73
N SER A 300 14.61 -2.51 4.70
CA SER A 300 15.47 -1.37 4.34
C SER A 300 16.57 -1.10 5.36
N ARG A 301 16.44 -1.59 6.60
CA ARG A 301 17.38 -1.32 7.71
C ARG A 301 18.17 -2.54 8.15
N LEU A 302 17.79 -3.74 7.70
CA LEU A 302 18.37 -5.00 8.13
C LEU A 302 19.89 -5.07 7.86
N HIS A 303 20.35 -4.52 6.74
CA HIS A 303 21.78 -4.45 6.39
C HIS A 303 22.62 -3.61 7.37
N ILE A 304 22.00 -2.65 8.06
CA ILE A 304 22.62 -1.85 9.12
C ILE A 304 22.55 -2.60 10.45
N LEU A 305 21.40 -3.19 10.76
CA LEU A 305 21.16 -3.94 12.00
C LEU A 305 22.10 -5.14 12.14
N LEU A 306 22.38 -5.84 11.03
CA LEU A 306 23.25 -7.01 10.99
C LEU A 306 24.73 -6.68 10.69
N LYS A 307 25.08 -5.39 10.58
CA LYS A 307 26.45 -4.96 10.33
C LYS A 307 27.38 -5.51 11.41
N GLY A 308 28.45 -6.19 10.99
CA GLY A 308 29.41 -6.89 11.88
C GLY A 308 29.10 -8.37 12.10
N LYS A 309 27.88 -8.83 11.79
CA LYS A 309 27.52 -10.27 11.75
C LYS A 309 27.47 -10.79 10.30
N VAL A 310 26.95 -9.97 9.39
CA VAL A 310 26.83 -10.26 7.96
C VAL A 310 27.27 -9.03 7.17
N ASN A 311 27.87 -9.25 6.00
CA ASN A 311 28.20 -8.16 5.08
C ASN A 311 26.91 -7.40 4.65
N PRO A 312 26.88 -6.05 4.73
CA PRO A 312 25.70 -5.28 4.32
C PRO A 312 25.28 -5.50 2.85
N ASP A 313 26.23 -5.64 1.93
CA ASP A 313 25.95 -5.88 0.50
C ASP A 313 25.32 -7.28 0.31
N SER A 314 25.79 -8.29 1.05
CA SER A 314 25.16 -9.63 1.06
C SER A 314 23.72 -9.57 1.59
N THR A 315 23.48 -8.81 2.67
CA THR A 315 22.12 -8.63 3.20
C THR A 315 21.20 -7.96 2.17
N LYS A 316 21.67 -6.92 1.48
CA LYS A 316 20.92 -6.26 0.39
C LYS A 316 20.62 -7.23 -0.75
N MET A 317 21.61 -8.00 -1.19
CA MET A 317 21.46 -9.01 -2.25
C MET A 317 20.40 -10.06 -1.91
N ILE A 318 20.38 -10.56 -0.68
CA ILE A 318 19.37 -11.52 -0.21
C ILE A 318 17.96 -10.91 -0.30
N ILE A 319 17.79 -9.68 0.17
CA ILE A 319 16.48 -8.99 0.16
C ILE A 319 16.00 -8.74 -1.27
N VAL A 320 16.87 -8.22 -2.13
CA VAL A 320 16.57 -8.01 -3.55
C VAL A 320 16.21 -9.33 -4.23
N THR A 321 16.96 -10.41 -3.99
CA THR A 321 16.66 -11.72 -4.57
C THR A 321 15.31 -12.25 -4.07
N TYR A 322 15.03 -12.10 -2.78
CA TYR A 322 13.75 -12.50 -2.18
C TYR A 322 12.54 -11.80 -2.83
N TYR A 323 12.60 -10.48 -3.01
CA TYR A 323 11.52 -9.72 -3.64
C TYR A 323 11.42 -9.98 -5.15
N PHE A 324 12.53 -10.27 -5.83
CA PHE A 324 12.51 -10.71 -7.22
C PHE A 324 11.78 -12.05 -7.35
N ILE A 325 12.08 -13.02 -6.48
CA ILE A 325 11.41 -14.33 -6.48
C ILE A 325 9.91 -14.15 -6.25
N ILE A 326 9.50 -13.34 -5.27
CA ILE A 326 8.07 -13.05 -5.04
C ILE A 326 7.40 -12.50 -6.30
N MET A 327 8.00 -11.48 -6.92
CA MET A 327 7.47 -10.86 -8.12
C MET A 327 7.38 -11.87 -9.27
N PHE A 328 8.46 -12.61 -9.51
CA PHE A 328 8.58 -13.56 -10.60
C PHE A 328 7.60 -14.71 -10.46
N VAL A 329 7.52 -15.31 -9.27
CA VAL A 329 6.57 -16.40 -8.98
C VAL A 329 5.14 -15.91 -9.14
N TRP A 330 4.81 -14.73 -8.61
CA TRP A 330 3.45 -14.21 -8.72
C TRP A 330 3.07 -13.87 -10.18
N LEU A 331 3.96 -13.27 -10.97
CA LEU A 331 3.70 -12.96 -12.37
C LEU A 331 3.54 -14.21 -13.25
N ASN A 332 4.21 -15.32 -12.94
CA ASN A 332 4.13 -16.55 -13.76
C ASN A 332 3.06 -17.53 -13.28
N PHE A 333 2.83 -17.62 -11.97
CA PHE A 333 2.00 -18.67 -11.37
C PHE A 333 0.84 -18.13 -10.53
N GLY A 334 0.74 -16.82 -10.33
CA GLY A 334 -0.34 -16.22 -9.57
C GLY A 334 -1.68 -16.37 -10.29
N ALA A 335 -2.72 -16.82 -9.58
CA ALA A 335 -4.06 -17.08 -10.15
C ALA A 335 -4.66 -15.88 -10.92
N TYR A 336 -4.34 -14.66 -10.49
CA TYR A 336 -4.83 -13.42 -11.10
C TYR A 336 -3.77 -12.67 -11.92
N SER A 337 -2.58 -13.23 -12.11
CA SER A 337 -1.48 -12.57 -12.85
C SER A 337 -1.83 -12.21 -14.30
N LYS A 338 -2.75 -12.98 -14.91
CA LYS A 338 -3.27 -12.71 -16.27
C LYS A 338 -3.88 -11.32 -16.44
N TRP A 339 -4.36 -10.69 -15.36
CA TRP A 339 -4.91 -9.33 -15.42
C TRP A 339 -3.81 -8.25 -15.40
N TRP A 340 -2.56 -8.63 -15.09
CA TRP A 340 -1.40 -7.74 -15.13
C TRP A 340 -0.51 -8.00 -16.35
N LEU A 341 -0.87 -8.98 -17.19
CA LEU A 341 -0.04 -9.45 -18.29
C LEU A 341 -0.83 -9.51 -19.60
N PRO A 342 -0.31 -8.91 -20.70
CA PRO A 342 0.87 -8.05 -20.76
C PRO A 342 0.67 -6.73 -19.98
N TYR A 343 1.77 -6.05 -19.65
CA TYR A 343 1.68 -4.68 -19.15
C TYR A 343 1.51 -3.76 -20.35
N GLU A 344 0.42 -3.01 -20.37
CA GLU A 344 0.06 -2.08 -21.42
C GLU A 344 -0.07 -0.66 -20.85
N ASN A 345 0.30 0.35 -21.66
CA ASN A 345 0.24 1.76 -21.28
C ASN A 345 -0.22 2.58 -22.48
N ILE A 346 -1.22 3.45 -22.28
CA ILE A 346 -1.90 4.18 -23.37
C ILE A 346 -0.93 5.03 -24.21
N MET A 347 0.18 5.48 -23.65
CA MET A 347 1.18 6.27 -24.38
C MET A 347 1.83 5.52 -25.56
N PHE A 348 1.76 4.19 -25.58
CA PHE A 348 2.36 3.38 -26.64
C PHE A 348 1.33 2.83 -27.63
N PHE A 349 0.05 3.22 -27.48
CA PHE A 349 -0.98 2.91 -28.45
C PHE A 349 -1.09 4.07 -29.44
N ASN A 350 -0.90 3.77 -30.72
CA ASN A 350 -1.34 4.65 -31.78
C ASN A 350 -2.84 4.38 -31.99
N PHE A 351 -3.67 5.40 -31.79
CA PHE A 351 -5.08 5.38 -32.17
C PHE A 351 -5.25 5.65 -33.66
#